data_AF-A0A7H0VBS9-F1
#
_entry.id   AF-A0A7H0VBS9-F1
#
_cell.length_a   1.000
_cell.length_b   1.000
_cell.length_c   1.000
_cell.angle_alpha   90.00
_cell.angle_beta   90.00
_cell.angle_gamma   90.00
#
_symmetry.space_group_name_H-M   'P 1'
#
loop_
_entity.id
_entity.type
_entity.pdbx_description
1 polymer ?
#
loop_
_entity_poly.entity_id
_entity_poly.type
_entity_poly.pdbx_seq_one_letter_code
_entity_poly.pdbx_strand_id
1 'polypeptide(L)'
;MAFTLKELRSGQTKTFTLKEVLKFLGDAVNDEILIGEERYRISSCQELGGDGNPAAILIDWVTLELVIIANGENTFFFPDTIIDTDSIFLTVNNVLYQYGQSYDYHIQDDRLYWHGPFELETTDRVILKYPSTTI
;
A
#
# COMPACT_ATOMS: atom_id res chain seq x y z
N MET A 1 14.47 11.13 1.93
CA MET A 1 14.46 11.87 3.20
C MET A 1 14.42 13.36 2.90
N ALA A 2 13.51 14.08 3.54
CA ALA A 2 13.54 15.55 3.56
C ALA A 2 14.05 16.02 4.92
N PHE A 3 14.84 17.09 4.94
CA PHE A 3 15.30 17.72 6.17
C PHE A 3 15.00 19.22 6.14
N THR A 4 14.91 19.84 7.31
CA THR A 4 14.60 21.27 7.43
C THR A 4 15.80 22.04 7.93
N LEU A 5 16.00 23.25 7.42
CA LEU A 5 17.02 24.19 7.90
C LEU A 5 16.36 25.54 8.17
N LYS A 6 16.83 26.23 9.21
CA LYS A 6 16.40 27.59 9.54
C LYS A 6 17.31 28.61 8.84
N GLU A 7 16.73 29.50 8.06
CA GLU A 7 17.45 30.58 7.40
C GLU A 7 17.95 31.61 8.43
N LEU A 8 19.23 31.96 8.37
CA LEU A 8 19.86 32.87 9.34
C LEU A 8 19.32 34.31 9.29
N ARG A 9 18.88 34.79 8.12
CA ARG A 9 18.44 36.18 7.93
C ARG A 9 16.97 36.39 8.24
N SER A 10 16.09 35.53 7.72
CA SER A 10 14.64 35.65 7.92
C SER A 10 14.14 34.89 9.15
N GLY A 11 14.93 33.92 9.65
CA GLY A 11 14.51 32.99 10.70
C GLY A 11 13.50 31.95 10.23
N GLN A 12 13.14 31.89 8.94
CA GLN A 12 12.17 30.92 8.42
C GLN A 12 12.79 29.54 8.27
N THR A 13 12.01 28.51 8.60
CA THR A 13 12.38 27.12 8.37
C THR A 13 11.99 26.72 6.95
N LYS A 14 12.94 26.19 6.19
CA LYS A 14 12.73 25.69 4.83
C LYS A 14 13.05 24.20 4.75
N THR A 15 12.21 23.46 4.04
CA THR A 15 12.41 22.03 3.75
C THR A 15 13.26 21.84 2.51
N PHE A 16 14.16 20.88 2.55
CA PHE A 16 15.03 20.47 1.46
C PHE A 16 14.95 18.97 1.26
N THR A 17 14.92 18.56 0.00
CA THR A 17 14.99 17.16 -0.45
C THR A 17 16.45 16.78 -0.75
N LEU A 18 16.75 15.48 -0.75
CA LEU A 18 18.08 15.01 -1.14
C LEU A 18 18.44 15.46 -2.56
N LYS A 19 17.48 15.41 -3.49
CA LYS A 19 17.68 15.86 -4.88
C LYS A 19 18.09 17.33 -4.97
N GLU A 20 17.52 18.20 -4.14
CA GLU A 20 17.90 19.61 -4.10
C GLU A 20 19.34 19.79 -3.60
N VAL A 21 19.78 19.00 -2.61
CA VAL A 21 21.18 19.02 -2.16
C VAL A 21 22.12 18.55 -3.25
N LEU A 22 21.81 17.44 -3.92
CA LEU A 22 22.65 16.90 -5.00
C LEU A 22 22.78 17.90 -6.15
N LYS A 23 21.74 18.69 -6.45
CA LYS A 23 21.82 19.80 -7.41
C LYS A 23 22.78 20.91 -7.00
N PHE A 24 22.98 21.14 -5.70
CA PHE A 24 23.97 22.10 -5.23
C PHE A 24 25.41 21.55 -5.25
N LEU A 25 25.57 20.23 -5.07
CA LEU A 25 26.87 19.58 -5.02
C LEU A 25 27.40 19.15 -6.40
N GLY A 26 26.51 18.85 -7.35
CA GLY A 26 26.85 18.40 -8.70
C GLY A 26 26.82 19.50 -9.76
N ASP A 27 26.97 19.09 -11.02
CA ASP A 27 26.82 19.94 -12.19
C ASP A 27 25.36 19.97 -12.63
N ALA A 28 24.69 21.08 -12.34
CA ALA A 28 23.28 21.28 -12.69
C ALA A 28 23.03 21.41 -14.20
N VAL A 29 24.05 21.75 -15.01
CA VAL A 29 23.92 21.87 -16.47
C VAL A 29 23.96 20.49 -17.13
N ASN A 30 24.90 19.65 -16.68
CA ASN A 30 25.07 18.30 -17.22
C ASN A 30 24.19 17.25 -16.52
N ASP A 31 23.48 17.62 -15.45
CA ASP A 31 22.67 16.71 -14.62
C ASP A 31 23.51 15.58 -14.01
N GLU A 32 24.74 15.89 -13.60
CA GLU A 32 25.74 14.92 -13.16
C GLU A 32 26.28 15.23 -11.76
N ILE A 33 26.55 14.19 -10.97
CA ILE A 33 27.33 14.27 -9.74
C ILE A 33 28.45 13.24 -9.76
N LEU A 34 29.61 13.60 -9.19
CA LEU A 34 30.76 12.71 -9.05
C LEU A 34 30.78 12.12 -7.63
N ILE A 35 30.85 10.80 -7.52
CA ILE A 35 31.07 10.10 -6.25
C ILE A 35 32.27 9.17 -6.47
N GLY A 36 33.40 9.50 -5.83
CA GLY A 36 34.68 8.85 -6.15
C GLY A 36 35.14 9.21 -7.56
N GLU A 37 35.35 8.22 -8.41
CA GLU A 37 35.73 8.39 -9.83
C GLU A 37 34.53 8.23 -10.79
N GLU A 38 33.35 7.86 -10.28
CA GLU A 38 32.17 7.55 -11.08
C GLU A 38 31.19 8.73 -11.15
N ARG A 39 30.53 8.84 -12.31
CA ARG A 39 29.53 9.88 -12.59
C ARG A 39 28.13 9.29 -12.54
N TYR A 40 27.24 9.99 -11.87
CA TYR A 40 25.85 9.59 -11.68
C TYR A 40 24.92 10.71 -12.11
N ARG A 41 23.74 10.35 -12.61
CA ARG A 41 22.74 11.32 -13.03
C ARG A 41 21.91 11.80 -11.85
N ILE A 42 21.85 13.11 -11.61
CA ILE A 42 21.13 13.69 -10.45
C ILE A 42 19.62 13.43 -10.60
N SER A 43 19.07 13.56 -11.81
CA SER A 43 17.65 13.34 -12.06
C SER A 43 17.16 11.92 -11.79
N SER A 44 18.04 10.91 -11.86
CA SER A 44 17.72 9.51 -11.54
C SER A 44 17.83 9.18 -10.05
N CYS A 45 18.16 10.15 -9.19
CA CYS A 45 18.20 9.94 -7.76
C CYS A 45 16.82 9.46 -7.25
N GLN A 46 16.80 8.25 -6.69
CA GLN A 46 15.67 7.69 -5.97
C GLN A 46 16.07 7.55 -4.50
N GLU A 47 15.18 7.97 -3.61
CA GLU A 47 15.41 7.86 -2.18
C GLU A 47 15.04 6.44 -1.73
N LEU A 48 16.05 5.65 -1.35
CA LEU A 48 15.86 4.31 -0.78
C LEU A 48 15.95 4.43 0.74
N GLY A 49 14.79 4.47 1.42
CA GLY A 49 14.70 4.56 2.87
C GLY A 49 14.70 6.00 3.40
N GLY A 50 13.66 6.35 4.15
CA GLY A 50 13.51 7.64 4.77
C GLY A 50 12.77 7.58 6.09
N ASP A 51 13.42 6.98 7.07
CA ASP A 51 12.96 6.85 8.47
C ASP A 51 12.85 8.21 9.16
N GLY A 52 11.65 8.79 9.09
CA GLY A 52 11.32 10.05 9.76
C GLY A 52 9.89 10.11 10.32
N ASN A 53 9.25 8.95 10.54
CA ASN A 53 7.97 8.88 11.25
C ASN A 53 8.00 7.69 12.24
N PRO A 54 7.69 7.88 13.54
CA PRO A 54 7.61 6.77 14.47
C PRO A 54 6.40 5.92 14.07
N ALA A 55 6.63 4.67 13.68
CA ALA A 55 5.64 3.73 13.14
C ALA A 55 4.99 4.16 11.81
N ALA A 56 5.79 4.21 10.74
CA ALA A 56 5.20 3.97 9.42
C ALA A 56 4.82 2.48 9.36
N ILE A 57 3.58 2.19 9.72
CA ILE A 57 2.96 0.89 9.47
C ILE A 57 3.16 0.61 7.98
N LEU A 58 3.99 -0.39 7.66
CA LEU A 58 4.12 -0.89 6.30
C LEU A 58 2.77 -1.55 5.98
N ILE A 59 1.93 -0.82 5.24
CA ILE A 59 0.68 -1.36 4.70
C ILE A 59 1.06 -2.26 3.53
N ASP A 60 1.08 -3.56 3.77
CA ASP A 60 1.19 -4.55 2.71
C ASP A 60 -0.22 -4.87 2.19
N TRP A 61 -0.37 -5.06 0.88
CA TRP A 61 -1.66 -5.42 0.30
C TRP A 61 -1.70 -6.92 0.06
N VAL A 62 -2.45 -7.63 0.90
CA VAL A 62 -2.61 -9.08 0.76
C VAL A 62 -3.69 -9.36 -0.27
N THR A 63 -3.43 -10.32 -1.16
CA THR A 63 -4.41 -10.87 -2.08
C THR A 63 -4.64 -12.33 -1.74
N LEU A 64 -5.87 -12.67 -1.36
CA LEU A 64 -6.30 -14.01 -1.00
C LEU A 64 -7.33 -14.50 -2.01
N GLU A 65 -7.07 -15.64 -2.65
CA GLU A 65 -8.05 -16.33 -3.48
C GLU A 65 -8.84 -17.30 -2.61
N LEU A 66 -10.16 -17.11 -2.55
CA LEU A 66 -11.06 -17.98 -1.79
C LEU A 66 -11.52 -19.10 -2.72
N VAL A 67 -11.10 -20.32 -2.41
CA VAL A 67 -11.44 -21.50 -3.19
C VAL A 67 -12.82 -22.01 -2.77
N ILE A 68 -13.72 -22.14 -3.75
CA ILE A 68 -15.05 -22.73 -3.56
C ILE A 68 -14.94 -24.24 -3.77
N ILE A 69 -15.23 -25.02 -2.74
CA ILE A 69 -15.11 -26.49 -2.76
C ILE A 69 -16.42 -27.13 -3.19
N ALA A 70 -17.56 -26.50 -2.87
CA ALA A 70 -18.89 -26.96 -3.24
C ALA A 70 -19.77 -25.82 -3.74
N ASN A 71 -20.65 -26.11 -4.72
CA ASN A 71 -21.63 -25.13 -5.17
C ASN A 71 -22.56 -24.72 -4.02
N GLY A 72 -22.88 -23.43 -3.93
CA GLY A 72 -23.67 -22.85 -2.84
C GLY A 72 -22.88 -22.56 -1.57
N GLU A 73 -21.56 -22.78 -1.55
CA GLU A 73 -20.72 -22.40 -0.43
C GLU A 73 -20.71 -20.88 -0.26
N ASN A 74 -21.03 -20.43 0.94
CA ASN A 74 -21.20 -19.02 1.26
C ASN A 74 -20.37 -18.59 2.47
N THR A 75 -19.54 -19.48 3.00
CA THR A 75 -18.73 -19.21 4.19
C THR A 75 -17.32 -19.74 3.97
N PHE A 76 -16.33 -18.87 4.13
CA PHE A 76 -14.93 -19.17 3.85
C PHE A 76 -14.09 -18.90 5.10
N PHE A 77 -13.07 -19.72 5.34
CA PHE A 77 -12.11 -19.47 6.41
C PHE A 77 -11.27 -18.23 6.09
N PHE A 78 -11.10 -17.36 7.08
CA PHE A 78 -10.30 -16.16 6.99
C PHE A 78 -9.38 -16.07 8.23
N PRO A 79 -8.06 -16.30 8.08
CA PRO A 79 -7.16 -16.45 9.22
C PRO A 79 -6.72 -15.13 9.87
N ASP A 80 -6.88 -14.01 9.17
CA ASP A 80 -6.34 -12.72 9.61
C ASP A 80 -7.36 -11.90 10.38
N THR A 81 -6.89 -10.87 11.09
CA THR A 81 -7.75 -9.87 11.72
C THR A 81 -7.66 -8.58 10.92
N ILE A 82 -8.79 -8.10 10.40
CA ILE A 82 -8.83 -6.83 9.68
C ILE A 82 -9.17 -5.70 10.65
N ILE A 83 -8.26 -4.73 10.73
CA ILE A 83 -8.40 -3.54 11.56
C ILE A 83 -9.14 -2.43 10.79
N ASP A 84 -8.85 -2.30 9.49
CA ASP A 84 -9.49 -1.34 8.58
C ASP A 84 -10.46 -2.06 7.64
N THR A 85 -11.74 -2.05 8.00
CA THR A 85 -12.79 -2.67 7.20
C THR A 85 -13.20 -1.85 5.97
N ASP A 86 -12.87 -0.56 5.92
CA ASP A 86 -13.25 0.33 4.82
C ASP A 86 -12.38 0.08 3.57
N SER A 87 -11.20 -0.53 3.77
CA SER A 87 -10.22 -0.81 2.72
C SER A 87 -10.22 -2.28 2.26
N ILE A 88 -11.34 -3.00 2.41
CA ILE A 88 -11.49 -4.39 1.95
C ILE A 88 -12.20 -4.42 0.60
N PHE A 89 -11.65 -5.19 -0.35
CA PHE A 89 -12.23 -5.39 -1.67
C PHE A 89 -12.41 -6.89 -1.95
N LEU A 90 -13.66 -7.32 -2.14
CA LEU A 90 -13.98 -8.65 -2.63
C LEU A 90 -14.44 -8.55 -4.09
N THR A 91 -13.85 -9.38 -4.94
CA THR A 91 -14.33 -9.56 -6.31
C THR A 91 -14.77 -10.99 -6.55
N VAL A 92 -15.87 -11.16 -7.28
CA VAL A 92 -16.30 -12.45 -7.85
C VAL A 92 -16.29 -12.28 -9.36
N ASN A 93 -15.50 -13.09 -10.08
CA ASN A 93 -15.35 -12.99 -11.54
C ASN A 93 -15.00 -11.57 -12.03
N ASN A 94 -14.15 -10.86 -11.28
CA ASN A 94 -13.74 -9.47 -11.51
C ASN A 94 -14.82 -8.40 -11.28
N VAL A 95 -15.98 -8.75 -10.73
CA VAL A 95 -17.00 -7.80 -10.28
C VAL A 95 -16.77 -7.49 -8.81
N LEU A 96 -16.73 -6.21 -8.44
CA LEU A 96 -16.52 -5.74 -7.07
C LEU A 96 -17.84 -5.74 -6.27
N TYR A 97 -17.78 -6.20 -5.03
CA TYR A 97 -18.91 -6.28 -4.10
C TYR A 97 -18.71 -5.41 -2.86
N GLN A 98 -19.79 -5.05 -2.17
CA GLN A 98 -19.81 -4.14 -1.03
C GLN A 98 -19.65 -4.88 0.31
N TYR A 99 -18.78 -4.34 1.16
CA TYR A 99 -18.53 -4.86 2.51
C TYR A 99 -19.59 -4.38 3.51
N GLY A 100 -20.03 -5.30 4.38
CA GLY A 100 -20.77 -5.05 5.61
C GLY A 100 -21.91 -6.05 5.85
N GLN A 101 -22.38 -6.16 7.09
CA GLN A 101 -23.34 -7.21 7.49
C GLN A 101 -24.67 -7.17 6.72
N SER A 102 -25.07 -6.00 6.26
CA SER A 102 -26.29 -5.79 5.46
C SER A 102 -26.02 -5.60 3.96
N TYR A 103 -24.79 -5.87 3.52
CA TYR A 103 -24.34 -5.76 2.14
C TYR A 103 -24.01 -7.15 1.57
N ASP A 104 -23.18 -7.20 0.53
CA ASP A 104 -22.92 -8.42 -0.24
C ASP A 104 -22.04 -9.42 0.51
N TYR A 105 -21.16 -8.96 1.39
CA TYR A 105 -20.31 -9.84 2.20
C TYR A 105 -19.82 -9.14 3.46
N HIS A 106 -19.45 -9.92 4.47
CA HIS A 106 -18.77 -9.41 5.65
C HIS A 106 -17.81 -10.43 6.23
N ILE A 107 -16.92 -9.97 7.11
CA ILE A 107 -16.02 -10.83 7.87
C ILE A 107 -16.43 -10.73 9.34
N GLN A 108 -16.59 -11.88 9.98
CA GLN A 108 -16.84 -11.98 11.40
C GLN A 108 -16.01 -13.13 11.96
N ASP A 109 -15.26 -12.83 13.02
CA ASP A 109 -14.32 -13.75 13.65
C ASP A 109 -13.30 -14.28 12.62
N ASP A 110 -13.24 -15.61 12.42
CA ASP A 110 -12.33 -16.29 11.51
C ASP A 110 -13.00 -16.67 10.17
N ARG A 111 -14.10 -16.01 9.81
CA ARG A 111 -14.93 -16.36 8.66
C ARG A 111 -15.34 -15.15 7.83
N LEU A 112 -15.29 -15.33 6.51
CA LEU A 112 -15.97 -14.49 5.53
C LEU A 112 -17.31 -15.10 5.18
N TYR A 113 -18.37 -14.30 5.23
CA TYR A 113 -19.73 -14.69 4.86
C TYR A 113 -20.15 -13.94 3.59
N TRP A 114 -20.62 -14.69 2.62
CA TRP A 114 -21.19 -14.21 1.36
C TRP A 114 -22.71 -14.16 1.44
N HIS A 115 -23.26 -12.98 1.13
CA HIS A 115 -24.70 -12.67 1.06
C HIS A 115 -25.09 -12.06 -0.28
N GLY A 116 -24.20 -12.12 -1.27
CA GLY A 116 -24.41 -11.48 -2.56
C GLY A 116 -25.60 -12.08 -3.33
N PRO A 117 -25.91 -11.51 -4.49
CA PRO A 117 -27.20 -11.73 -5.16
C PRO A 117 -27.40 -13.13 -5.77
N PHE A 118 -26.40 -14.01 -5.68
CA PHE A 118 -26.44 -15.37 -6.23
C PHE A 118 -25.59 -16.33 -5.40
N GLU A 119 -25.82 -17.62 -5.60
CA GLU A 119 -25.02 -18.70 -5.00
C GLU A 119 -23.70 -18.88 -5.75
N LEU A 120 -22.59 -18.95 -5.02
CA LEU A 120 -21.27 -19.14 -5.60
C LEU A 120 -21.10 -20.57 -6.15
N GLU A 121 -20.46 -20.69 -7.30
CA GLU A 121 -20.17 -21.96 -7.96
C GLU A 121 -18.67 -22.29 -7.93
N THR A 122 -18.33 -23.58 -7.98
CA THR A 122 -16.92 -24.05 -8.02
C THR A 122 -16.08 -23.51 -9.18
N THR A 123 -16.72 -22.92 -10.20
CA THR A 123 -16.05 -22.25 -11.33
C THR A 123 -15.85 -20.75 -11.13
N ASP A 124 -16.48 -20.15 -10.12
CA ASP A 124 -16.34 -18.73 -9.83
C ASP A 124 -14.98 -18.44 -9.23
N ARG A 125 -14.44 -17.28 -9.60
CA ARG A 125 -13.17 -16.78 -9.07
C ARG A 125 -13.42 -15.71 -8.03
N VAL A 126 -13.19 -16.05 -6.77
CA VAL A 126 -13.37 -15.15 -5.63
C VAL A 126 -12.02 -14.66 -5.11
N ILE A 127 -11.79 -13.35 -5.15
CA ILE A 127 -10.54 -12.74 -4.69
C ILE A 127 -10.87 -11.68 -3.65
N LEU A 128 -10.28 -11.83 -2.47
CA LEU A 128 -10.29 -10.85 -1.39
C LEU A 128 -8.96 -10.09 -1.37
N LYS A 129 -9.01 -8.77 -1.30
CA LYS A 129 -7.85 -7.90 -1.09
C LYS A 129 -8.06 -7.02 0.13
N TYR A 130 -7.05 -6.92 0.98
CA TYR A 130 -7.10 -6.12 2.20
C TYR A 130 -5.70 -5.65 2.59
N PRO A 131 -5.61 -4.50 3.29
CA PRO A 131 -4.36 -4.06 3.88
C PRO A 131 -4.02 -4.94 5.10
N SER A 132 -2.79 -5.46 5.14
CA SER A 132 -2.20 -6.04 6.33
C SER A 132 -1.19 -5.06 6.91
N THR A 133 -1.31 -4.82 8.21
CA THR A 133 -0.38 -3.99 8.96
C THR A 133 0.52 -4.91 9.77
N THR A 134 1.67 -5.29 9.23
CA THR A 134 2.69 -5.97 10.04
C THR A 134 3.26 -4.96 11.03
N ILE A 135 3.07 -5.24 12.33
CA ILE A 135 3.66 -4.48 13.44
C ILE A 135 5.02 -5.08 13.77
#